data_AF-A0A9P6C800-F1
#
_entry.id   AF-A0A9P6C800-F1
#
_cell.length_a   1.000
_cell.length_b   1.000
_cell.length_c   1.000
_cell.angle_alpha   90.00
_cell.angle_beta   90.00
_cell.angle_gamma   90.00
#
_symmetry.space_group_name_H-M   'P 1'
#
loop_
_entity.id
_entity.type
_entity.pdbx_description
1 polymer ?
#
loop_
_entity_poly.entity_id
_entity_poly.type
_entity_poly.pdbx_seq_one_letter_code
_entity_poly.pdbx_strand_id
1 'polypeptide(L)'
;MSSEPSEHGQLSNFHASRAKEYVELHGQVQTSISLLDSLESFLSTFQKDLTAVAGQISELQDRSQDIDNKLRGRRKIERPLSSLISEITIPPALATLILDTNVGDPWIDAIEDFERRLTLSKSRSRVKAARDLGEVGEGLRIVAATKLRGFFLALFQPIRASVTTNMQVLQTSILLKYSPLYAFLHRQAHDVALEVQRSYVGAARLYYETGFRRYSRSLGHVKARTIEKFENIVVSNNEKDFKLDSERLAHSSIDGPAVTLAYMADDKAYKQPVEAMLRSLFLVFMDNSTAEYTFLSTFFNVAPSVINVDARQSQLSSASLLSPDRGAFSDVRSSGASDYGVQRVMSGTSATFSDLAAAAPNSKEEQSNYDTLWKQIFDPVLEYCKAFVRSVLEPMPQVIPLLTMIRLVEDVVTEVQKRRCPPAEHFIFSIRIQMWPVFRKAMSENAEALKRLAEGTSTGYFSRATVTTNAMVAAMCQKYVILFNAFVYLTLNEEETMIFANLLVLREELKKLISQHTTRISDPMAQATTQSTIYESVLQGLNKNTHHTAHPKSQQEIAFWAKLEEEARRKIVTTGQARRR
;
A
#
# COMPACT_ATOMS: atom_id res chain seq x y z
N MET A 1 -86.85 93.82 -110.56
CA MET A 1 -87.09 94.40 -109.23
C MET A 1 -86.45 93.46 -108.22
N SER A 2 -85.20 93.72 -107.79
CA SER A 2 -84.83 94.60 -106.64
C SER A 2 -84.84 93.77 -105.33
N SER A 3 -83.81 93.63 -104.46
CA SER A 3 -82.46 94.23 -104.32
C SER A 3 -81.64 93.45 -103.22
N GLU A 4 -80.33 93.20 -103.43
CA GLU A 4 -79.10 93.42 -102.59
C GLU A 4 -79.04 93.31 -101.01
N PRO A 5 -77.84 93.30 -100.31
CA PRO A 5 -76.70 92.33 -100.21
C PRO A 5 -76.08 92.22 -98.75
N SER A 6 -74.83 91.71 -98.53
CA SER A 6 -73.76 92.09 -97.49
C SER A 6 -72.82 90.90 -97.07
N GLU A 7 -71.49 90.78 -97.29
CA GLU A 7 -70.23 91.51 -96.94
C GLU A 7 -69.47 91.18 -95.61
N HIS A 8 -69.89 90.23 -94.76
CA HIS A 8 -69.17 89.91 -93.49
C HIS A 8 -68.26 88.64 -93.47
N GLY A 9 -68.05 87.97 -94.61
CA GLY A 9 -67.49 86.60 -94.63
C GLY A 9 -65.96 86.43 -94.58
N GLN A 10 -65.14 87.46 -94.87
CA GLN A 10 -63.71 87.23 -95.19
C GLN A 10 -62.71 87.47 -94.03
N LEU A 11 -62.93 88.42 -93.11
CA LEU A 11 -62.06 88.63 -91.93
C LEU A 11 -62.23 87.55 -90.83
N SER A 12 -63.42 86.94 -90.76
CA SER A 12 -63.73 85.80 -89.91
C SER A 12 -62.82 84.59 -90.20
N ASN A 13 -62.51 84.33 -91.47
CA ASN A 13 -61.78 83.14 -91.89
C ASN A 13 -60.28 83.16 -91.51
N PHE A 14 -59.62 84.33 -91.49
CA PHE A 14 -58.21 84.44 -91.12
C PHE A 14 -57.97 84.22 -89.62
N HIS A 15 -58.79 84.84 -88.76
CA HIS A 15 -58.75 84.60 -87.32
C HIS A 15 -59.21 83.17 -86.95
N ALA A 16 -60.15 82.59 -87.70
CA ALA A 16 -60.58 81.21 -87.53
C ALA A 16 -59.47 80.19 -87.87
N SER A 17 -58.63 80.44 -88.87
CA SER A 17 -57.53 79.54 -89.24
C SER A 17 -56.43 79.49 -88.16
N ARG A 18 -56.02 80.65 -87.65
CA ARG A 18 -55.00 80.73 -86.59
C ARG A 18 -55.54 80.25 -85.24
N ALA A 19 -56.82 80.48 -84.96
CA ALA A 19 -57.50 79.90 -83.81
C ALA A 19 -57.55 78.37 -83.88
N LYS A 20 -57.72 77.77 -85.07
CA LYS A 20 -57.65 76.31 -85.24
C LYS A 20 -56.28 75.74 -84.90
N GLU A 21 -55.18 76.36 -85.34
CA GLU A 21 -53.82 75.93 -84.97
C GLU A 21 -53.55 76.09 -83.46
N TYR A 22 -53.98 77.19 -82.83
CA TYR A 22 -53.84 77.35 -81.37
C TYR A 22 -54.73 76.37 -80.59
N VAL A 23 -55.92 76.04 -81.10
CA VAL A 23 -56.81 75.04 -80.50
C VAL A 23 -56.27 73.63 -80.70
N GLU A 24 -55.63 73.33 -81.83
CA GLU A 24 -54.96 72.05 -82.08
C GLU A 24 -53.70 71.91 -81.21
N LEU A 25 -52.88 72.96 -81.09
CA LEU A 25 -51.73 72.97 -80.19
C LEU A 25 -52.17 72.87 -78.73
N HIS A 26 -53.24 73.58 -78.34
CA HIS A 26 -53.83 73.45 -77.01
C HIS A 26 -54.38 72.03 -76.79
N GLY A 27 -54.98 71.42 -77.81
CA GLY A 27 -55.39 70.02 -77.81
C GLY A 27 -54.21 69.07 -77.61
N GLN A 28 -53.10 69.28 -78.31
CA GLN A 28 -51.87 68.49 -78.18
C GLN A 28 -51.23 68.66 -76.79
N VAL A 29 -51.17 69.90 -76.27
CA VAL A 29 -50.71 70.21 -74.92
C VAL A 29 -51.63 69.57 -73.88
N GLN A 30 -52.95 69.63 -74.07
CA GLN A 30 -53.93 69.00 -73.19
C GLN A 30 -53.78 67.46 -73.19
N THR A 31 -53.55 66.84 -74.34
CA THR A 31 -53.21 65.41 -74.39
C THR A 31 -51.90 65.11 -73.67
N SER A 32 -50.86 65.93 -73.85
CA SER A 32 -49.57 65.75 -73.17
C SER A 32 -49.70 65.93 -71.65
N ILE A 33 -50.52 66.90 -71.19
CA ILE A 33 -50.87 67.09 -69.78
C ILE A 33 -51.67 65.89 -69.27
N SER A 34 -52.66 65.37 -70.02
CA SER A 34 -53.41 64.19 -69.59
C SER A 34 -52.54 62.92 -69.53
N LEU A 35 -51.53 62.82 -70.40
CA LEU A 35 -50.55 61.74 -70.39
C LEU A 35 -49.60 61.89 -69.20
N LEU A 36 -49.20 63.12 -68.87
CA LEU A 36 -48.44 63.44 -67.66
C LEU A 36 -49.26 63.15 -66.39
N ASP A 37 -50.54 63.50 -66.33
CA ASP A 37 -51.45 63.18 -65.22
C ASP A 37 -51.62 61.66 -65.07
N SER A 38 -51.70 60.93 -66.20
CA SER A 38 -51.70 59.47 -66.21
C SER A 38 -50.39 58.89 -65.70
N LEU A 39 -49.25 59.49 -66.06
CA LEU A 39 -47.91 59.07 -65.62
C LEU A 39 -47.72 59.39 -64.13
N GLU A 40 -48.20 60.54 -63.67
CA GLU A 40 -48.21 60.95 -62.27
C GLU A 40 -49.10 60.03 -61.44
N SER A 41 -50.30 59.69 -61.92
CA SER A 41 -51.19 58.74 -61.28
C SER A 41 -50.59 57.34 -61.21
N PHE A 42 -49.96 56.87 -62.29
CA PHE A 42 -49.26 55.58 -62.33
C PHE A 42 -48.06 55.57 -61.39
N LEU A 43 -47.22 56.61 -61.40
CA LEU A 43 -46.07 56.74 -60.50
C LEU A 43 -46.51 56.86 -59.04
N SER A 44 -47.60 57.58 -58.74
CA SER A 44 -48.17 57.68 -57.40
C SER A 44 -48.67 56.32 -56.90
N THR A 45 -49.34 55.57 -57.77
CA THR A 45 -49.81 54.21 -57.45
C THR A 45 -48.63 53.25 -57.27
N PHE A 46 -47.64 53.29 -58.17
CA PHE A 46 -46.42 52.49 -58.09
C PHE A 46 -45.59 52.82 -56.84
N GLN A 47 -45.50 54.09 -56.45
CA GLN A 47 -44.85 54.52 -55.22
C GLN A 47 -45.60 54.02 -53.98
N LYS A 48 -46.94 54.09 -53.98
CA LYS A 48 -47.77 53.54 -52.89
C LYS A 48 -47.60 52.03 -52.77
N ASP A 49 -47.61 51.31 -53.89
CA ASP A 49 -47.42 49.87 -53.92
C ASP A 49 -46.00 49.47 -53.48
N LEU A 50 -44.96 50.19 -53.92
CA LEU A 50 -43.59 49.96 -53.44
C LEU A 50 -43.45 50.26 -51.95
N THR A 51 -44.11 51.29 -51.43
CA THR A 51 -44.10 51.60 -50.00
C THR A 51 -44.84 50.53 -49.20
N ALA A 52 -45.96 50.02 -49.71
CA ALA A 52 -46.70 48.93 -49.10
C ALA A 52 -45.91 47.62 -49.11
N VAL A 53 -45.29 47.26 -50.24
CA VAL A 53 -44.45 46.07 -50.38
C VAL A 53 -43.18 46.20 -49.54
N ALA A 54 -42.52 47.36 -49.51
CA ALA A 54 -41.38 47.62 -48.64
C ALA A 54 -41.77 47.52 -47.16
N GLY A 55 -42.96 48.00 -46.79
CA GLY A 55 -43.53 47.82 -45.46
C GLY A 55 -43.77 46.35 -45.10
N GLN A 56 -44.35 45.56 -46.01
CA GLN A 56 -44.55 44.12 -45.82
C GLN A 56 -43.22 43.34 -45.76
N ILE A 57 -42.23 43.71 -46.57
CA ILE A 57 -40.89 43.11 -46.54
C ILE A 57 -40.20 43.46 -45.23
N SER A 58 -40.29 44.70 -44.76
CA SER A 58 -39.78 45.11 -43.45
C SER A 58 -40.46 44.33 -42.34
N GLU A 59 -41.79 44.21 -42.36
CA GLU A 59 -42.52 43.43 -41.36
C GLU A 59 -42.12 41.94 -41.38
N LEU A 60 -41.93 41.37 -42.57
CA LEU A 60 -41.46 39.99 -42.72
C LEU A 60 -40.02 39.82 -42.21
N GLN A 61 -39.15 40.79 -42.46
CA GLN A 61 -37.78 40.80 -41.94
C GLN A 61 -37.77 40.92 -40.41
N ASP A 62 -38.57 41.82 -39.84
CA ASP A 62 -38.72 41.98 -38.39
C ASP A 62 -39.26 40.68 -37.75
N ARG A 63 -40.26 40.05 -38.36
CA ARG A 63 -40.77 38.74 -37.92
C ARG A 63 -39.72 37.65 -38.03
N SER A 64 -38.96 37.62 -39.12
CA SER A 64 -37.87 36.66 -39.31
C SER A 64 -36.77 36.84 -38.26
N GLN A 65 -36.43 38.08 -37.92
CA GLN A 65 -35.42 38.40 -36.91
C GLN A 65 -35.91 38.07 -35.49
N ASP A 66 -37.19 38.32 -35.18
CA ASP A 66 -37.80 37.90 -33.92
C ASP A 66 -37.82 36.37 -33.78
N ILE A 67 -38.14 35.64 -34.85
CA ILE A 67 -38.07 34.17 -34.86
C ILE A 67 -36.63 33.68 -34.68
N ASP A 68 -35.65 34.29 -35.35
CA ASP A 68 -34.23 33.91 -35.19
C ASP A 68 -33.74 34.17 -33.75
N ASN A 69 -34.12 35.30 -33.16
CA ASN A 69 -33.79 35.62 -31.78
C ASN A 69 -34.42 34.61 -30.79
N LYS A 70 -35.69 34.25 -30.99
CA LYS A 70 -36.38 33.22 -30.20
C LYS A 70 -35.70 31.85 -30.35
N LEU A 71 -35.31 31.48 -31.58
CA LEU A 71 -34.63 30.22 -31.86
C LEU A 71 -33.25 30.17 -31.23
N ARG A 72 -32.49 31.26 -31.29
CA ARG A 72 -31.17 31.41 -30.66
C ARG A 72 -31.27 31.32 -29.13
N GLY A 73 -32.28 31.99 -28.55
CA GLY A 73 -32.59 31.90 -27.12
C GLY A 73 -32.91 30.47 -26.70
N ARG A 74 -33.76 29.75 -27.44
CA ARG A 74 -34.11 28.35 -27.17
C ARG A 74 -32.91 27.41 -27.27
N ARG A 75 -32.11 27.51 -28.33
CA ARG A 75 -30.89 26.68 -28.51
C ARG A 75 -29.87 26.86 -27.39
N LYS A 76 -29.76 28.08 -26.82
CA LYS A 76 -28.87 28.36 -25.69
C LYS A 76 -29.31 27.61 -24.41
N ILE A 77 -30.61 27.44 -24.21
CA ILE A 77 -31.19 26.78 -23.04
C ILE A 77 -31.30 25.26 -23.24
N GLU A 78 -31.52 24.82 -24.48
CA GLU A 78 -31.67 23.41 -24.86
C GLU A 78 -30.45 22.57 -24.47
N ARG A 79 -29.22 23.04 -24.74
CA ARG A 79 -28.00 22.28 -24.43
C ARG A 79 -27.82 22.00 -22.93
N PRO A 80 -27.88 23.01 -22.02
CA PRO A 80 -27.83 22.76 -20.58
C PRO A 80 -28.97 21.88 -20.07
N LEU A 81 -30.20 22.07 -20.57
CA LEU A 81 -31.34 21.25 -20.15
C LEU A 81 -31.20 19.79 -20.61
N SER A 82 -30.74 19.57 -21.83
CA SER A 82 -30.48 18.23 -22.35
C SER A 82 -29.39 17.52 -21.53
N SER A 83 -28.30 18.22 -21.21
CA SER A 83 -27.25 17.70 -20.31
C SER A 83 -27.84 17.33 -18.94
N LEU A 84 -28.59 18.25 -18.33
CA LEU A 84 -29.23 18.06 -17.03
C LEU A 84 -30.16 16.83 -17.01
N ILE A 85 -31.00 16.68 -18.03
CA ILE A 85 -31.93 15.53 -18.15
C ILE A 85 -31.13 14.24 -18.34
N SER A 86 -30.11 14.23 -19.21
CA SER A 86 -29.27 13.05 -19.44
C SER A 86 -28.50 12.60 -18.18
N GLU A 87 -28.16 13.55 -17.30
CA GLU A 87 -27.42 13.30 -16.06
C GLU A 87 -28.31 12.80 -14.91
N ILE A 88 -29.58 13.24 -14.83
CA ILE A 88 -30.50 12.84 -13.75
C ILE A 88 -31.30 11.59 -14.13
N THR A 89 -31.58 11.37 -15.43
CA THR A 89 -32.41 10.24 -15.86
C THR A 89 -31.70 8.92 -15.60
N ILE A 90 -32.41 7.97 -15.01
CA ILE A 90 -31.96 6.59 -14.86
C ILE A 90 -32.42 5.81 -16.11
N PRO A 91 -31.51 5.30 -16.95
CA PRO A 91 -31.89 4.55 -18.14
C PRO A 91 -32.72 3.29 -17.78
N PRO A 92 -33.81 2.96 -18.52
CA PRO A 92 -34.59 1.76 -18.26
C PRO A 92 -33.78 0.45 -18.35
N ALA A 93 -32.77 0.43 -19.23
CA ALA A 93 -31.83 -0.68 -19.35
C ALA A 93 -31.01 -0.90 -18.06
N LEU A 94 -30.65 0.20 -17.36
CA LEU A 94 -29.93 0.14 -16.08
C LEU A 94 -30.84 -0.39 -14.96
N ALA A 95 -32.09 0.07 -14.92
CA ALA A 95 -33.08 -0.40 -13.95
C ALA A 95 -33.41 -1.89 -14.14
N THR A 96 -33.66 -2.34 -15.37
CA THR A 96 -33.92 -3.75 -15.69
C THR A 96 -32.72 -4.64 -15.38
N LEU A 97 -31.48 -4.19 -15.63
CA LEU A 97 -30.28 -4.91 -15.21
C LEU A 97 -30.26 -5.13 -13.69
N ILE A 98 -30.52 -4.07 -12.90
CA ILE A 98 -30.53 -4.16 -11.42
C ILE A 98 -31.67 -5.05 -10.91
N LEU A 99 -32.86 -4.97 -11.52
CA LEU A 99 -34.05 -5.69 -11.06
C LEU A 99 -34.06 -7.16 -11.48
N ASP A 100 -33.70 -7.47 -12.73
CA ASP A 100 -33.98 -8.78 -13.33
C ASP A 100 -32.78 -9.72 -13.37
N THR A 101 -31.54 -9.19 -13.25
CA THR A 101 -30.33 -10.01 -13.33
C THR A 101 -29.69 -10.29 -11.97
N ASN A 102 -28.82 -11.31 -11.93
CA ASN A 102 -27.97 -11.61 -10.79
C ASN A 102 -26.66 -10.81 -10.86
N VAL A 103 -26.07 -10.53 -9.71
CA VAL A 103 -24.80 -9.78 -9.60
C VAL A 103 -23.68 -10.54 -10.30
N GLY A 104 -22.95 -9.85 -11.17
CA GLY A 104 -21.83 -10.38 -11.93
C GLY A 104 -20.97 -9.25 -12.52
N ASP A 105 -20.20 -9.53 -13.56
CA ASP A 105 -19.27 -8.54 -14.14
C ASP A 105 -19.96 -7.28 -14.71
N PRO A 106 -21.11 -7.37 -15.42
CA PRO A 106 -21.80 -6.18 -15.93
C PRO A 106 -22.29 -5.23 -14.83
N TRP A 107 -22.41 -5.71 -13.60
CA TRP A 107 -22.84 -4.89 -12.46
C TRP A 107 -21.78 -3.88 -12.04
N ILE A 108 -20.50 -4.11 -12.33
CA ILE A 108 -19.42 -3.21 -11.92
C ILE A 108 -19.62 -1.82 -12.55
N ASP A 109 -19.68 -1.78 -13.89
CA ASP A 109 -19.88 -0.52 -14.63
C ASP A 109 -21.28 0.06 -14.39
N ALA A 110 -22.29 -0.80 -14.31
CA ALA A 110 -23.68 -0.39 -14.09
C ALA A 110 -23.87 0.30 -12.73
N ILE A 111 -23.30 -0.26 -11.66
CA ILE A 111 -23.40 0.32 -10.33
C ILE A 111 -22.60 1.62 -10.23
N GLU A 112 -21.47 1.75 -10.94
CA GLU A 112 -20.74 3.02 -11.01
C GLU A 112 -21.56 4.12 -11.71
N ASP A 113 -22.19 3.83 -12.86
CA ASP A 113 -23.07 4.79 -13.54
C ASP A 113 -24.30 5.12 -12.68
N PHE A 114 -24.87 4.11 -12.02
CA PHE A 114 -26.00 4.30 -11.10
C PHE A 114 -25.63 5.19 -9.91
N GLU A 115 -24.46 4.98 -9.28
CA GLU A 115 -23.97 5.79 -8.16
C GLU A 115 -23.80 7.26 -8.56
N ARG A 116 -23.22 7.49 -9.74
CA ARG A 116 -23.03 8.84 -10.30
C ARG A 116 -24.37 9.56 -10.44
N ARG A 117 -25.35 8.90 -11.05
CA ARG A 117 -26.71 9.44 -11.26
C ARG A 117 -27.44 9.68 -9.94
N LEU A 118 -27.33 8.76 -8.97
CA LEU A 118 -27.90 8.93 -7.63
C LEU A 118 -27.34 10.17 -6.93
N THR A 119 -26.02 10.37 -7.01
CA THR A 119 -25.36 11.47 -6.32
C THR A 119 -25.67 12.81 -6.98
N LEU A 120 -25.75 12.85 -8.32
CA LEU A 120 -26.20 14.03 -9.08
C LEU A 120 -27.68 14.36 -8.86
N SER A 121 -28.55 13.35 -8.72
CA SER A 121 -29.96 13.54 -8.39
C SER A 121 -30.13 14.14 -6.99
N LYS A 122 -29.39 13.62 -5.99
CA LYS A 122 -29.39 14.14 -4.61
C LYS A 122 -28.91 15.60 -4.54
N SER A 123 -27.85 15.96 -5.27
CA SER A 123 -27.33 17.34 -5.27
C SER A 123 -28.27 18.33 -5.95
N ARG A 124 -29.11 17.87 -6.89
CA ARG A 124 -30.07 18.70 -7.65
C ARG A 124 -31.52 18.54 -7.18
N SER A 125 -31.74 18.26 -5.90
CA SER A 125 -33.06 18.04 -5.29
C SER A 125 -34.08 19.19 -5.43
N ARG A 126 -33.62 20.39 -5.81
CA ARG A 126 -34.50 21.54 -6.14
C ARG A 126 -35.28 21.36 -7.44
N VAL A 127 -34.82 20.47 -8.33
CA VAL A 127 -35.48 20.20 -9.62
C VAL A 127 -36.62 19.21 -9.40
N LYS A 128 -37.84 19.54 -9.84
CA LYS A 128 -39.00 18.66 -9.71
C LYS A 128 -38.75 17.25 -10.26
N ALA A 129 -38.16 17.15 -11.45
CA ALA A 129 -37.80 15.86 -12.06
C ALA A 129 -36.84 15.02 -11.18
N ALA A 130 -35.87 15.65 -10.50
CA ALA A 130 -34.97 14.94 -9.58
C ALA A 130 -35.71 14.40 -8.35
N ARG A 131 -36.71 15.16 -7.86
CA ARG A 131 -37.57 14.73 -6.74
C ARG A 131 -38.48 13.57 -7.14
N ASP A 132 -39.11 13.66 -8.32
CA ASP A 132 -40.00 12.62 -8.84
C ASP A 132 -39.22 11.30 -9.09
N LEU A 133 -37.96 11.38 -9.52
CA LEU A 133 -37.07 10.21 -9.64
C LEU A 133 -36.49 9.73 -8.30
N GLY A 134 -36.63 10.50 -7.22
CA GLY A 134 -36.03 10.21 -5.92
C GLY A 134 -36.51 8.89 -5.33
N GLU A 135 -37.82 8.65 -5.35
CA GLU A 135 -38.42 7.41 -4.82
C GLU A 135 -38.00 6.17 -5.63
N VAL A 136 -37.96 6.30 -6.96
CA VAL A 136 -37.52 5.23 -7.86
C VAL A 136 -36.03 4.92 -7.67
N GLY A 137 -35.19 5.96 -7.59
CA GLY A 137 -33.76 5.82 -7.31
C GLY A 137 -33.49 5.18 -5.96
N GLU A 138 -34.26 5.53 -4.93
CA GLU A 138 -34.17 4.94 -3.60
C GLU A 138 -34.62 3.47 -3.59
N GLY A 139 -35.70 3.14 -4.29
CA GLY A 139 -36.14 1.75 -4.48
C GLY A 139 -35.07 0.89 -5.16
N LEU A 140 -34.47 1.39 -6.26
CA LEU A 140 -33.37 0.72 -6.95
C LEU A 140 -32.12 0.59 -6.07
N ARG A 141 -31.81 1.61 -5.24
CA ARG A 141 -30.72 1.55 -4.26
C ARG A 141 -30.91 0.42 -3.27
N ILE A 142 -32.13 0.26 -2.71
CA ILE A 142 -32.46 -0.79 -1.75
C ILE A 142 -32.34 -2.18 -2.40
N VAL A 143 -32.87 -2.36 -3.61
CA VAL A 143 -32.76 -3.64 -4.34
C VAL A 143 -31.30 -3.96 -4.66
N ALA A 144 -30.54 -3.00 -5.19
CA ALA A 144 -29.11 -3.18 -5.47
C ALA A 144 -28.35 -3.56 -4.20
N ALA A 145 -28.56 -2.85 -3.08
CA ALA A 145 -27.89 -3.13 -1.82
C ALA A 145 -28.22 -4.54 -1.28
N THR A 146 -29.48 -4.97 -1.41
CA THR A 146 -29.94 -6.30 -0.98
C THR A 146 -29.28 -7.42 -1.80
N LYS A 147 -29.22 -7.26 -3.13
CA LYS A 147 -28.57 -8.22 -4.02
C LYS A 147 -27.05 -8.28 -3.82
N LEU A 148 -26.39 -7.12 -3.70
CA LEU A 148 -24.95 -7.05 -3.42
C LEU A 148 -24.59 -7.69 -2.08
N ARG A 149 -25.42 -7.49 -1.04
CA ARG A 149 -25.26 -8.18 0.24
C ARG A 149 -25.29 -9.70 0.06
N GLY A 150 -26.32 -10.23 -0.61
CA GLY A 150 -26.45 -11.67 -0.88
C GLY A 150 -25.26 -12.22 -1.66
N PHE A 151 -24.79 -11.48 -2.66
CA PHE A 151 -23.63 -11.83 -3.48
C PHE A 151 -22.34 -11.94 -2.65
N PHE A 152 -21.99 -10.91 -1.86
CA PHE A 152 -20.79 -10.97 -1.02
C PHE A 152 -20.86 -12.06 0.04
N LEU A 153 -22.03 -12.26 0.67
CA LEU A 153 -22.21 -13.34 1.64
C LEU A 153 -22.01 -14.72 1.00
N ALA A 154 -22.46 -14.92 -0.24
CA ALA A 154 -22.21 -16.14 -0.99
C ALA A 154 -20.71 -16.33 -1.30
N LEU A 155 -19.99 -15.26 -1.66
CA LEU A 155 -18.53 -15.31 -1.89
C LEU A 155 -17.74 -15.66 -0.62
N PHE A 156 -18.24 -15.32 0.56
CA PHE A 156 -17.58 -15.67 1.83
C PHE A 156 -17.92 -17.07 2.33
N GLN A 157 -18.95 -17.72 1.78
CA GLN A 157 -19.38 -19.05 2.22
C GLN A 157 -18.26 -20.10 2.13
N PRO A 158 -17.46 -20.19 1.06
CA PRO A 158 -16.36 -21.16 0.96
C PRO A 158 -15.28 -20.98 2.02
N ILE A 159 -15.04 -19.74 2.47
CA ILE A 159 -14.08 -19.41 3.55
C ILE A 159 -14.56 -20.01 4.87
N ARG A 160 -15.86 -19.97 5.13
CA ARG A 160 -16.48 -20.52 6.34
C ARG A 160 -16.57 -22.04 6.30
N ALA A 161 -16.79 -22.60 5.12
CA ALA A 161 -17.06 -24.03 4.96
C ALA A 161 -15.81 -24.90 5.03
N SER A 162 -14.67 -24.43 4.50
CA SER A 162 -13.44 -25.21 4.47
C SER A 162 -12.20 -24.38 4.75
N VAL A 163 -11.32 -24.94 5.57
CA VAL A 163 -9.97 -24.43 5.86
C VAL A 163 -8.98 -24.75 4.72
N THR A 164 -9.37 -25.59 3.76
CA THR A 164 -8.54 -25.89 2.57
C THR A 164 -8.79 -24.91 1.42
N THR A 165 -9.74 -23.98 1.58
CA THR A 165 -10.00 -22.93 0.61
C THR A 165 -8.75 -22.06 0.47
N ASN A 166 -8.29 -21.82 -0.76
CA ASN A 166 -7.17 -20.91 -0.98
C ASN A 166 -7.63 -19.45 -0.80
N MET A 167 -7.47 -18.94 0.44
CA MET A 167 -7.87 -17.60 0.83
C MET A 167 -7.24 -16.52 -0.08
N GLN A 168 -5.95 -16.66 -0.40
CA GLN A 168 -5.22 -15.68 -1.23
C GLN A 168 -5.81 -15.56 -2.63
N VAL A 169 -6.12 -16.68 -3.28
CA VAL A 169 -6.71 -16.66 -4.63
C VAL A 169 -8.10 -16.05 -4.59
N LEU A 170 -8.91 -16.40 -3.57
CA LEU A 170 -10.25 -15.82 -3.41
C LEU A 170 -10.18 -14.30 -3.17
N GLN A 171 -9.26 -13.84 -2.33
CA GLN A 171 -9.05 -12.41 -2.07
C GLN A 171 -8.58 -11.67 -3.32
N THR A 172 -7.48 -12.12 -3.93
CA THR A 172 -6.80 -11.40 -5.00
C THR A 172 -7.51 -11.48 -6.34
N SER A 173 -8.05 -12.65 -6.69
CA SER A 173 -8.60 -12.90 -8.03
C SER A 173 -10.11 -12.69 -8.12
N ILE A 174 -10.83 -12.87 -7.01
CA ILE A 174 -12.31 -12.81 -6.99
C ILE A 174 -12.78 -11.57 -6.25
N LEU A 175 -12.43 -11.39 -4.97
CA LEU A 175 -12.98 -10.31 -4.15
C LEU A 175 -12.51 -8.93 -4.61
N LEU A 176 -11.21 -8.74 -4.88
CA LEU A 176 -10.69 -7.43 -5.33
C LEU A 176 -11.35 -6.93 -6.61
N LYS A 177 -11.73 -7.82 -7.54
CA LYS A 177 -12.45 -7.46 -8.77
C LYS A 177 -13.76 -6.73 -8.48
N TYR A 178 -14.47 -7.14 -7.43
CA TYR A 178 -15.75 -6.56 -7.03
C TYR A 178 -15.64 -5.45 -5.98
N SER A 179 -14.42 -4.94 -5.71
CA SER A 179 -14.19 -3.81 -4.79
C SER A 179 -15.06 -2.57 -5.10
N PRO A 180 -15.29 -2.17 -6.37
CA PRO A 180 -16.18 -1.04 -6.68
C PRO A 180 -17.63 -1.23 -6.18
N LEU A 181 -18.13 -2.48 -6.15
CA LEU A 181 -19.46 -2.79 -5.64
C LEU A 181 -19.54 -2.61 -4.12
N TYR A 182 -18.47 -2.96 -3.40
CA TYR A 182 -18.37 -2.67 -1.97
C TYR A 182 -18.25 -1.16 -1.70
N ALA A 183 -17.51 -0.42 -2.52
CA ALA A 183 -17.41 1.03 -2.41
C ALA A 183 -18.79 1.72 -2.56
N PHE A 184 -19.62 1.26 -3.50
CA PHE A 184 -21.00 1.70 -3.62
C PHE A 184 -21.82 1.43 -2.34
N LEU A 185 -21.73 0.21 -1.79
CA LEU A 185 -22.41 -0.13 -0.53
C LEU A 185 -21.97 0.80 0.59
N HIS A 186 -20.66 1.04 0.73
CA HIS A 186 -20.13 1.87 1.80
C HIS A 186 -20.63 3.32 1.74
N ARG A 187 -20.77 3.88 0.53
CA ARG A 187 -21.20 5.28 0.31
C ARG A 187 -22.72 5.46 0.32
N GLN A 188 -23.47 4.52 -0.27
CA GLN A 188 -24.92 4.65 -0.46
C GLN A 188 -25.75 3.82 0.53
N ALA A 189 -25.18 2.81 1.18
CA ALA A 189 -25.88 1.88 2.09
C ALA A 189 -24.95 1.39 3.23
N HIS A 190 -24.49 2.34 4.06
CA HIS A 190 -23.43 2.10 5.06
C HIS A 190 -23.71 0.90 6.00
N ASP A 191 -24.95 0.75 6.47
CA ASP A 191 -25.32 -0.37 7.37
C ASP A 191 -25.11 -1.74 6.71
N VAL A 192 -25.43 -1.85 5.41
CA VAL A 192 -25.24 -3.08 4.64
C VAL A 192 -23.76 -3.35 4.41
N ALA A 193 -22.96 -2.30 4.16
CA ALA A 193 -21.51 -2.43 4.02
C ALA A 193 -20.85 -2.93 5.31
N LEU A 194 -21.25 -2.39 6.47
CA LEU A 194 -20.78 -2.86 7.77
C LEU A 194 -21.15 -4.32 8.02
N GLU A 195 -22.32 -4.76 7.59
CA GLU A 195 -22.71 -6.17 7.71
C GLU A 195 -21.84 -7.08 6.83
N VAL A 196 -21.58 -6.68 5.58
CA VAL A 196 -20.67 -7.40 4.68
C VAL A 196 -19.27 -7.48 5.27
N GLN A 197 -18.73 -6.37 5.78
CA GLN A 197 -17.43 -6.32 6.44
C GLN A 197 -17.37 -7.23 7.67
N ARG A 198 -18.37 -7.16 8.58
CA ARG A 198 -18.43 -8.04 9.76
C ARG A 198 -18.53 -9.51 9.37
N SER A 199 -19.31 -9.82 8.32
CA SER A 199 -19.44 -11.19 7.83
C SER A 199 -18.11 -11.73 7.31
N TYR A 200 -17.38 -10.93 6.53
CA TYR A 200 -16.04 -11.25 6.07
C TYR A 200 -15.07 -11.46 7.24
N VAL A 201 -14.99 -10.51 8.18
CA VAL A 201 -14.13 -10.60 9.36
C VAL A 201 -14.43 -11.87 10.16
N GLY A 202 -15.71 -12.20 10.36
CA GLY A 202 -16.11 -13.44 11.03
C GLY A 202 -15.70 -14.71 10.27
N ALA A 203 -15.77 -14.69 8.94
CA ALA A 203 -15.33 -15.81 8.10
C ALA A 203 -13.81 -15.98 8.13
N ALA A 204 -13.05 -14.89 7.93
CA ALA A 204 -11.60 -14.88 7.98
C ALA A 204 -11.08 -15.29 9.37
N ARG A 205 -11.68 -14.77 10.45
CA ARG A 205 -11.36 -15.17 11.83
C ARG A 205 -11.50 -16.67 12.03
N LEU A 206 -12.64 -17.25 11.64
CA LEU A 206 -12.87 -18.68 11.77
C LEU A 206 -11.87 -19.51 10.95
N TYR A 207 -11.58 -19.08 9.72
CA TYR A 207 -10.62 -19.71 8.83
C TYR A 207 -9.22 -19.75 9.45
N TYR A 208 -8.67 -18.60 9.83
CA TYR A 208 -7.32 -18.54 10.39
C TYR A 208 -7.25 -19.17 11.78
N GLU A 209 -8.24 -18.96 12.65
CA GLU A 209 -8.27 -19.60 13.97
C GLU A 209 -8.21 -21.13 13.84
N THR A 210 -9.03 -21.71 12.95
CA THR A 210 -9.08 -23.16 12.76
C THR A 210 -7.80 -23.69 12.13
N GLY A 211 -7.27 -22.98 11.12
CA GLY A 211 -6.00 -23.32 10.49
C GLY A 211 -4.83 -23.31 11.47
N PHE A 212 -4.63 -22.21 12.19
CA PHE A 212 -3.51 -22.07 13.14
C PHE A 212 -3.66 -22.98 14.36
N ARG A 213 -4.87 -23.22 14.87
CA ARG A 213 -5.11 -24.20 15.94
C ARG A 213 -4.65 -25.61 15.51
N ARG A 214 -5.04 -26.05 14.31
CA ARG A 214 -4.64 -27.37 13.77
C ARG A 214 -3.14 -27.42 13.49
N TYR A 215 -2.60 -26.37 12.90
CA TYR A 215 -1.20 -26.29 12.52
C TYR A 215 -0.27 -26.26 13.74
N SER A 216 -0.54 -25.38 14.71
CA SER A 216 0.20 -25.30 15.98
C SER A 216 0.21 -26.64 16.72
N ARG A 217 -0.94 -27.35 16.74
CA ARG A 217 -1.02 -28.70 17.31
C ARG A 217 -0.15 -29.71 16.56
N SER A 218 -0.14 -29.66 15.23
CA SER A 218 0.68 -30.54 14.38
C SER A 218 2.17 -30.30 14.62
N LEU A 219 2.60 -29.05 14.68
CA LEU A 219 3.97 -28.68 15.06
C LEU A 219 4.30 -29.14 16.49
N GLY A 220 3.34 -29.04 17.41
CA GLY A 220 3.48 -29.57 18.78
C GLY A 220 3.73 -31.08 18.83
N HIS A 221 3.09 -31.85 17.94
CA HIS A 221 3.32 -33.29 17.82
C HIS A 221 4.72 -33.62 17.30
N VAL A 222 5.24 -32.87 16.31
CA VAL A 222 6.61 -33.05 15.82
C VAL A 222 7.63 -32.64 16.89
N LYS A 223 7.41 -31.50 17.57
CA LYS A 223 8.24 -31.02 18.68
C LYS A 223 8.35 -32.07 19.80
N ALA A 224 7.26 -32.74 20.14
CA ALA A 224 7.26 -33.77 21.19
C ALA A 224 8.14 -34.99 20.88
N ARG A 225 8.56 -35.20 19.62
CA ARG A 225 9.43 -36.30 19.21
C ARG A 225 10.91 -36.00 19.37
N THR A 226 11.28 -34.72 19.41
CA THR A 226 12.66 -34.23 19.54
C THR A 226 12.78 -33.47 20.85
N ILE A 227 12.92 -34.21 21.96
CA ILE A 227 13.07 -33.61 23.30
C ILE A 227 14.55 -33.30 23.53
N GLU A 228 14.93 -32.05 23.30
CA GLU A 228 16.23 -31.50 23.71
C GLU A 228 16.05 -30.83 25.07
N LYS A 229 16.64 -31.42 26.12
CA LYS A 229 16.64 -30.81 27.45
C LYS A 229 17.78 -29.79 27.53
N PHE A 230 17.57 -28.71 28.27
CA PHE A 230 18.69 -27.86 28.66
C PHE A 230 19.66 -28.64 29.52
N GLU A 231 20.90 -28.62 29.09
CA GLU A 231 22.06 -29.19 29.75
C GLU A 231 23.11 -28.10 29.76
N ASN A 232 23.67 -27.83 30.94
CA ASN A 232 24.74 -26.87 31.05
C ASN A 232 26.04 -27.43 30.44
N ILE A 233 26.99 -26.54 30.16
CA ILE A 233 28.28 -26.89 29.53
C ILE A 233 29.01 -28.03 30.29
N VAL A 234 28.81 -28.18 31.60
CA VAL A 234 29.48 -29.17 32.44
C VAL A 234 28.86 -30.57 32.37
N VAL A 235 27.52 -30.68 32.29
CA VAL A 235 26.80 -31.96 32.40
C VAL A 235 26.70 -32.71 31.07
N SER A 236 26.74 -32.04 29.92
CA SER A 236 26.49 -32.75 28.66
C SER A 236 27.56 -33.78 28.32
N ASN A 237 27.20 -35.06 28.36
CA ASN A 237 28.08 -36.19 28.06
C ASN A 237 27.97 -36.70 26.61
N ASN A 238 27.09 -36.13 25.79
CA ASN A 238 26.90 -36.55 24.40
C ASN A 238 27.87 -35.82 23.46
N GLU A 239 28.88 -36.53 22.95
CA GLU A 239 29.80 -36.01 21.93
C GLU A 239 29.10 -35.65 20.60
N LYS A 240 27.90 -36.21 20.35
CA LYS A 240 27.09 -35.92 19.15
C LYS A 240 26.36 -34.59 19.19
N ASP A 241 26.06 -34.06 20.37
CA ASP A 241 25.31 -32.80 20.55
C ASP A 241 26.22 -31.56 20.38
N PHE A 242 27.54 -31.76 20.26
CA PHE A 242 28.56 -30.72 20.14
C PHE A 242 29.30 -30.83 18.81
N LYS A 243 28.54 -30.84 17.71
CA LYS A 243 29.03 -30.44 16.39
C LYS A 243 28.28 -29.20 15.93
N LEU A 244 28.99 -28.31 15.24
CA LEU A 244 28.36 -27.16 14.61
C LEU A 244 27.56 -27.64 13.40
N ASP A 245 26.27 -27.92 13.60
CA ASP A 245 25.39 -28.30 12.50
C ASP A 245 24.94 -27.06 11.72
N SER A 246 25.65 -26.78 10.62
CA SER A 246 25.35 -25.66 9.73
C SER A 246 23.90 -25.69 9.22
N GLU A 247 23.32 -26.88 9.05
CA GLU A 247 21.92 -27.05 8.64
C GLU A 247 20.93 -26.54 9.68
N ARG A 248 21.21 -26.73 10.98
CA ARG A 248 20.37 -26.21 12.06
C ARG A 248 20.46 -24.70 12.17
N LEU A 249 21.67 -24.16 12.02
CA LEU A 249 21.90 -22.72 12.03
C LEU A 249 21.18 -22.01 10.88
N ALA A 250 21.01 -22.68 9.74
CA ALA A 250 20.28 -22.13 8.60
C ALA A 250 18.81 -21.79 8.91
N HIS A 251 18.22 -22.32 9.99
CA HIS A 251 16.88 -21.92 10.43
C HIS A 251 16.81 -20.48 10.94
N SER A 252 17.94 -19.80 11.16
CA SER A 252 18.00 -18.40 11.63
C SER A 252 17.56 -17.38 10.60
N SER A 253 17.55 -17.70 9.30
CA SER A 253 17.26 -16.74 8.22
C SER A 253 16.02 -17.13 7.45
N ILE A 254 15.17 -16.17 7.05
CA ILE A 254 13.94 -16.44 6.26
C ILE A 254 14.20 -17.28 5.00
N ASP A 255 15.36 -17.13 4.36
CA ASP A 255 15.75 -17.89 3.15
C ASP A 255 16.31 -19.30 3.44
N GLY A 256 16.30 -19.72 4.71
CA GLY A 256 16.72 -21.04 5.16
C GLY A 256 15.75 -22.18 4.79
N PRO A 257 15.85 -23.33 5.48
CA PRO A 257 15.09 -24.54 5.15
C PRO A 257 13.57 -24.33 5.10
N ALA A 258 12.89 -25.16 4.30
CA ALA A 258 11.45 -25.06 4.07
C ALA A 258 10.62 -25.27 5.35
N VAL A 259 9.41 -24.69 5.33
CA VAL A 259 8.41 -24.83 6.39
C VAL A 259 7.96 -26.29 6.51
N THR A 260 7.82 -26.78 7.75
CA THR A 260 7.21 -28.08 8.02
C THR A 260 5.71 -28.03 7.74
N LEU A 261 5.25 -28.85 6.80
CA LEU A 261 3.84 -28.92 6.43
C LEU A 261 3.05 -29.76 7.43
N ALA A 262 1.76 -29.45 7.61
CA ALA A 262 0.93 -30.11 8.62
C ALA A 262 0.86 -31.64 8.46
N TYR A 263 0.78 -32.15 7.22
CA TYR A 263 0.72 -33.60 6.96
C TYR A 263 2.04 -34.32 7.30
N MET A 264 3.18 -33.62 7.31
CA MET A 264 4.46 -34.22 7.70
C MET A 264 4.44 -34.64 9.17
N ALA A 265 3.56 -34.03 9.98
CA ALA A 265 3.34 -34.47 11.34
C ALA A 265 2.65 -35.84 11.44
N ASP A 266 2.01 -36.34 10.39
CA ASP A 266 1.36 -37.66 10.42
C ASP A 266 2.39 -38.80 10.31
N ASP A 267 3.52 -38.57 9.64
CA ASP A 267 4.63 -39.50 9.61
C ASP A 267 5.34 -39.51 10.97
N LYS A 268 5.29 -40.63 11.69
CA LYS A 268 5.94 -40.81 13.00
C LYS A 268 7.47 -40.79 12.93
N ALA A 269 8.05 -41.09 11.77
CA ALA A 269 9.50 -41.05 11.56
C ALA A 269 10.01 -39.60 11.38
N TYR A 270 9.14 -38.68 10.98
CA TYR A 270 9.51 -37.28 10.79
C TYR A 270 9.85 -36.60 12.12
N LYS A 271 11.10 -36.16 12.22
CA LYS A 271 11.67 -35.43 13.35
C LYS A 271 12.34 -34.17 12.83
N GLN A 272 12.14 -33.07 13.56
CA GLN A 272 12.78 -31.80 13.30
C GLN A 272 13.16 -31.16 14.63
N PRO A 273 14.17 -30.27 14.65
CA PRO A 273 14.58 -29.58 15.85
C PRO A 273 13.60 -28.44 16.18
N VAL A 274 13.71 -27.87 17.38
CA VAL A 274 12.72 -26.93 17.91
C VAL A 274 12.67 -25.61 17.13
N GLU A 275 13.82 -25.15 16.63
CA GLU A 275 13.99 -23.94 15.83
C GLU A 275 13.25 -24.05 14.50
N ALA A 276 13.26 -25.24 13.89
CA ALA A 276 12.51 -25.52 12.67
C ALA A 276 11.00 -25.42 12.91
N MET A 277 10.51 -25.81 14.08
CA MET A 277 9.08 -25.69 14.43
C MET A 277 8.68 -24.24 14.66
N LEU A 278 9.50 -23.48 15.39
CA LEU A 278 9.27 -22.05 15.60
C LEU A 278 9.29 -21.28 14.28
N ARG A 279 10.28 -21.57 13.42
CA ARG A 279 10.38 -21.09 12.05
C ARG A 279 9.12 -21.33 11.25
N SER A 280 8.68 -22.58 11.24
CA SER A 280 7.52 -22.99 10.47
C SER A 280 6.25 -22.28 10.92
N LEU A 281 6.11 -22.01 12.23
CA LEU A 281 5.01 -21.22 12.77
C LEU A 281 5.08 -19.75 12.31
N PHE A 282 6.24 -19.10 12.48
CA PHE A 282 6.36 -17.65 12.21
C PHE A 282 6.33 -17.30 10.73
N LEU A 283 6.88 -18.14 9.84
CA LEU A 283 6.79 -17.88 8.39
C LEU A 283 5.35 -17.97 7.91
N VAL A 284 4.62 -19.01 8.32
CA VAL A 284 3.19 -19.16 7.99
C VAL A 284 2.37 -18.02 8.61
N PHE A 285 2.67 -17.62 9.84
CA PHE A 285 2.03 -16.46 10.48
C PHE A 285 2.31 -15.16 9.70
N MET A 286 3.57 -14.88 9.37
CA MET A 286 3.98 -13.69 8.64
C MET A 286 3.27 -13.58 7.29
N ASP A 287 3.32 -14.63 6.47
CA ASP A 287 2.73 -14.58 5.12
C ASP A 287 1.22 -14.37 5.15
N ASN A 288 0.51 -15.09 6.03
CA ASN A 288 -0.95 -14.96 6.15
C ASN A 288 -1.35 -13.60 6.78
N SER A 289 -0.65 -13.16 7.83
CA SER A 289 -0.99 -11.90 8.50
C SER A 289 -0.74 -10.67 7.64
N THR A 290 0.37 -10.65 6.91
CA THR A 290 0.75 -9.52 6.05
C THR A 290 -0.16 -9.44 4.84
N ALA A 291 -0.43 -10.57 4.18
CA ALA A 291 -1.35 -10.60 3.05
C ALA A 291 -2.80 -10.25 3.41
N GLU A 292 -3.30 -10.73 4.57
CA GLU A 292 -4.62 -10.30 5.06
C GLU A 292 -4.66 -8.79 5.31
N TYR A 293 -3.62 -8.22 5.92
CA TYR A 293 -3.54 -6.78 6.17
C TYR A 293 -3.55 -5.96 4.86
N THR A 294 -2.81 -6.43 3.84
CA THR A 294 -2.84 -5.84 2.50
C THR A 294 -4.22 -5.95 1.87
N PHE A 295 -4.90 -7.09 1.99
CA PHE A 295 -6.27 -7.25 1.51
C PHE A 295 -7.23 -6.29 2.21
N LEU A 296 -7.20 -6.22 3.54
CA LEU A 296 -8.07 -5.33 4.32
C LEU A 296 -7.91 -3.86 3.92
N SER A 297 -6.64 -3.41 3.82
CA SER A 297 -6.32 -2.03 3.44
C SER A 297 -6.55 -1.72 1.96
N THR A 298 -6.71 -2.72 1.10
CA THR A 298 -7.02 -2.53 -0.32
C THR A 298 -8.52 -2.61 -0.60
N PHE A 299 -9.20 -3.61 -0.05
CA PHE A 299 -10.61 -3.88 -0.32
C PHE A 299 -11.55 -2.96 0.48
N PHE A 300 -11.23 -2.70 1.76
CA PHE A 300 -12.05 -1.86 2.63
C PHE A 300 -11.67 -0.38 2.59
N ASN A 301 -10.64 0.00 1.81
CA ASN A 301 -10.28 1.39 1.57
C ASN A 301 -11.19 2.02 0.52
N VAL A 302 -12.26 2.62 1.01
CA VAL A 302 -13.23 3.30 0.16
C VAL A 302 -12.89 4.78 0.10
N ALA A 303 -12.24 5.20 -0.99
CA ALA A 303 -12.00 6.61 -1.28
C ALA A 303 -13.34 7.40 -1.31
N PRO A 304 -13.37 8.67 -0.90
CA PRO A 304 -14.54 9.52 -1.09
C PRO A 304 -14.88 9.66 -2.59
N SER A 305 -16.16 9.67 -2.93
CA SER A 305 -16.62 9.81 -4.33
C SER A 305 -16.21 11.19 -4.87
N VAL A 306 -15.18 11.24 -5.72
CA VAL A 306 -14.80 12.47 -6.41
C VAL A 306 -15.77 12.74 -7.56
N ILE A 307 -16.78 13.56 -7.31
CA ILE A 307 -17.62 14.10 -8.39
C ILE A 307 -16.83 15.25 -9.03
N ASN A 308 -16.13 14.97 -10.13
CA ASN A 308 -15.43 16.01 -10.88
C ASN A 308 -16.45 16.77 -11.75
N VAL A 309 -17.17 17.72 -11.15
CA VAL A 309 -18.18 18.55 -11.84
C VAL A 309 -17.52 19.56 -12.80
N ASP A 310 -16.25 19.89 -12.62
CA ASP A 310 -15.59 21.00 -13.33
C ASP A 310 -14.70 20.60 -14.54
N ALA A 311 -14.41 19.32 -14.75
CA ALA A 311 -13.48 18.90 -15.81
C ALA A 311 -14.01 19.05 -17.26
N ARG A 312 -15.28 19.43 -17.45
CA ARG A 312 -15.88 19.66 -18.78
C ARG A 312 -16.05 21.14 -19.16
N GLN A 313 -15.81 22.08 -18.24
CA GLN A 313 -15.88 23.52 -18.57
C GLN A 313 -14.58 24.06 -19.19
N SER A 314 -13.46 23.36 -19.04
CA SER A 314 -12.15 23.80 -19.54
C SER A 314 -11.87 23.50 -21.01
N GLN A 315 -12.78 22.82 -21.74
CA GLN A 315 -12.61 22.51 -23.17
C GLN A 315 -13.45 23.36 -24.14
N LEU A 316 -14.14 24.39 -23.66
CA LEU A 316 -14.94 25.30 -24.53
C LEU A 316 -14.50 26.77 -24.47
N SER A 317 -13.38 27.07 -23.82
CA SER A 317 -12.85 28.44 -23.70
C SER A 317 -11.57 28.61 -24.52
N SER A 318 -11.66 28.43 -25.83
CA SER A 318 -10.61 28.84 -26.78
C SER A 318 -11.24 29.51 -28.00
N ALA A 319 -11.90 30.64 -27.75
CA ALA A 319 -12.17 31.64 -28.77
C ALA A 319 -12.09 33.03 -28.11
N SER A 320 -10.87 33.51 -27.86
CA SER A 320 -10.64 34.91 -27.54
C SER A 320 -10.96 35.74 -28.79
N LEU A 321 -12.10 36.41 -28.74
CA LEU A 321 -12.52 37.43 -29.68
C LEU A 321 -11.54 38.61 -29.61
N LEU A 322 -10.94 38.95 -30.75
CA LEU A 322 -10.29 40.23 -30.99
C LEU A 322 -11.37 41.33 -30.97
N SER A 323 -11.14 42.38 -30.17
CA SER A 323 -11.73 43.70 -30.39
C SER A 323 -10.62 44.76 -30.33
N PRO A 324 -10.60 45.71 -31.28
CA PRO A 324 -9.62 46.78 -31.33
C PRO A 324 -10.11 48.00 -30.52
N ASP A 325 -9.21 48.70 -29.84
CA ASP A 325 -9.43 50.13 -29.65
C ASP A 325 -8.12 50.94 -29.66
N ARG A 326 -8.25 52.14 -30.20
CA ARG A 326 -7.21 53.09 -30.58
C ARG A 326 -6.74 53.93 -29.38
N GLY A 327 -5.42 54.09 -29.30
CA GLY A 327 -4.74 55.38 -29.20
C GLY A 327 -4.68 56.10 -27.84
N ALA A 328 -3.48 56.13 -27.25
CA ALA A 328 -2.90 57.35 -26.67
C ALA A 328 -1.38 57.17 -26.47
N PHE A 329 -0.67 58.28 -26.63
CA PHE A 329 0.77 58.47 -26.79
C PHE A 329 1.60 58.41 -25.49
N SER A 330 2.93 58.35 -25.69
CA SER A 330 4.06 58.68 -24.78
C SER A 330 4.55 57.54 -23.88
N ASP A 331 5.86 57.28 -23.68
CA ASP A 331 7.08 57.97 -24.06
C ASP A 331 8.26 57.00 -24.20
N VAL A 332 9.20 57.40 -25.06
CA VAL A 332 10.51 56.80 -25.31
C VAL A 332 11.47 57.09 -24.16
N ARG A 333 12.26 56.10 -23.73
CA ARG A 333 13.70 56.26 -23.41
C ARG A 333 14.43 54.91 -23.31
N SER A 334 15.54 54.88 -24.03
CA SER A 334 16.45 53.78 -24.36
C SER A 334 17.57 53.55 -23.34
N SER A 335 18.23 52.39 -23.50
CA SER A 335 19.67 52.08 -23.28
C SER A 335 19.81 50.83 -22.39
N GLY A 336 20.61 49.79 -22.66
CA GLY A 336 21.67 49.53 -23.63
C GLY A 336 22.58 48.44 -23.04
N ALA A 337 23.22 47.66 -23.91
CA ALA A 337 24.38 46.77 -23.66
C ALA A 337 24.18 45.38 -23.00
N SER A 338 24.21 44.36 -23.88
CA SER A 338 25.05 43.14 -23.88
C SER A 338 25.88 42.76 -22.64
N ASP A 339 25.88 41.47 -22.25
CA ASP A 339 27.05 40.60 -22.44
C ASP A 339 26.74 39.08 -22.29
N TYR A 340 27.61 38.27 -22.90
CA TYR A 340 27.69 36.81 -23.02
C TYR A 340 27.85 36.04 -21.69
N GLY A 341 27.41 34.77 -21.64
CA GLY A 341 27.98 33.80 -20.68
C GLY A 341 27.17 32.54 -20.34
N VAL A 342 27.47 31.43 -21.05
CA VAL A 342 27.60 30.04 -20.57
C VAL A 342 26.64 29.56 -19.45
N GLN A 343 25.63 28.76 -19.82
CA GLN A 343 24.82 27.97 -18.87
C GLN A 343 25.59 26.76 -18.33
N ARG A 344 25.86 26.79 -17.02
CA ARG A 344 26.29 25.67 -16.18
C ARG A 344 25.11 25.22 -15.31
N VAL A 345 24.93 23.92 -15.20
CA VAL A 345 23.91 23.19 -14.42
C VAL A 345 24.21 23.25 -12.91
N MET A 346 23.14 23.10 -12.10
CA MET A 346 23.04 22.99 -10.61
C MET A 346 22.79 24.35 -9.89
N SER A 347 21.90 24.56 -8.91
CA SER A 347 21.02 23.77 -8.01
C SER A 347 19.79 24.66 -7.67
N GLY A 348 18.58 24.14 -7.40
CA GLY A 348 18.17 23.65 -6.08
C GLY A 348 17.37 24.70 -5.31
N THR A 349 16.04 24.55 -5.23
CA THR A 349 15.22 25.13 -4.16
C THR A 349 14.29 24.05 -3.61
N SER A 350 14.51 23.79 -2.34
CA SER A 350 13.87 22.85 -1.44
C SER A 350 12.38 23.16 -1.24
N ALA A 351 11.53 22.17 -1.50
CA ALA A 351 10.18 22.13 -0.97
C ALA A 351 10.26 21.94 0.56
N THR A 352 9.66 22.87 1.30
CA THR A 352 9.61 22.86 2.76
C THR A 352 8.62 21.81 3.27
N PHE A 353 9.00 21.20 4.39
CA PHE A 353 8.38 20.04 5.05
C PHE A 353 6.92 20.23 5.53
N SER A 354 6.31 21.40 5.31
CA SER A 354 4.96 21.71 5.79
C SER A 354 3.84 21.39 4.79
N ASP A 355 4.13 21.32 3.48
CA ASP A 355 3.09 21.11 2.46
C ASP A 355 2.70 19.63 2.25
N LEU A 356 3.50 18.68 2.77
CA LEU A 356 3.10 17.26 2.84
C LEU A 356 2.31 16.90 4.12
N ALA A 357 2.27 17.78 5.12
CA ALA A 357 1.58 17.51 6.39
C ALA A 357 0.08 17.82 6.35
N ALA A 358 -0.40 18.56 5.35
CA ALA A 358 -1.81 18.96 5.23
C ALA A 358 -2.73 17.87 4.63
N ALA A 359 -2.18 16.71 4.22
CA ALA A 359 -2.94 15.54 3.76
C ALA A 359 -2.95 14.37 4.78
N ALA A 360 -2.47 14.58 6.00
CA ALA A 360 -2.14 13.52 6.95
C ALA A 360 -3.06 13.26 8.18
N PRO A 361 -4.30 13.79 8.32
CA PRO A 361 -5.19 13.32 9.38
C PRO A 361 -5.90 12.01 9.01
N ASN A 362 -6.25 11.79 7.73
CA ASN A 362 -7.03 10.61 7.32
C ASN A 362 -6.24 9.30 7.34
N SER A 363 -4.95 9.32 7.01
CA SER A 363 -4.15 8.08 6.90
C SER A 363 -3.98 7.34 8.24
N LYS A 364 -3.93 8.08 9.36
CA LYS A 364 -3.75 7.49 10.70
C LYS A 364 -5.05 6.90 11.27
N GLU A 365 -6.18 7.57 11.04
CA GLU A 365 -7.50 7.04 11.42
C GLU A 365 -7.88 5.83 10.57
N GLU A 366 -7.64 5.89 9.25
CA GLU A 366 -7.82 4.75 8.34
C GLU A 366 -6.94 3.57 8.73
N GLN A 367 -5.66 3.82 9.05
CA GLN A 367 -4.75 2.78 9.54
C GLN A 367 -5.26 2.15 10.86
N SER A 368 -5.74 2.96 11.80
CA SER A 368 -6.34 2.46 13.05
C SER A 368 -7.56 1.57 12.82
N ASN A 369 -8.36 1.86 11.79
CA ASN A 369 -9.51 1.04 11.43
C ASN A 369 -9.07 -0.34 10.91
N TYR A 370 -8.11 -0.40 9.98
CA TYR A 370 -7.59 -1.67 9.47
C TYR A 370 -6.87 -2.48 10.56
N ASP A 371 -6.14 -1.81 11.45
CA ASP A 371 -5.51 -2.45 12.61
C ASP A 371 -6.55 -3.11 13.51
N THR A 372 -7.71 -2.47 13.69
CA THR A 372 -8.82 -3.01 14.50
C THR A 372 -9.46 -4.22 13.82
N LEU A 373 -9.73 -4.15 12.51
CA LEU A 373 -10.26 -5.29 11.74
C LEU A 373 -9.29 -6.47 11.75
N TRP A 374 -7.99 -6.21 11.55
CA TRP A 374 -6.96 -7.23 11.59
C TRP A 374 -6.90 -7.91 12.95
N LYS A 375 -6.96 -7.15 14.06
CA LYS A 375 -7.00 -7.72 15.43
C LYS A 375 -8.22 -8.60 15.64
N GLN A 376 -9.40 -8.17 15.17
CA GLN A 376 -10.61 -9.00 15.24
C GLN A 376 -10.45 -10.35 14.53
N ILE A 377 -9.65 -10.42 13.46
CA ILE A 377 -9.34 -11.65 12.73
C ILE A 377 -8.26 -12.47 13.46
N PHE A 378 -7.14 -11.85 13.84
CA PHE A 378 -5.94 -12.55 14.28
C PHE A 378 -5.80 -12.74 15.80
N ASP A 379 -6.54 -12.04 16.65
CA ASP A 379 -6.38 -12.17 18.12
C ASP A 379 -6.39 -13.64 18.61
N PRO A 380 -7.31 -14.53 18.14
CA PRO A 380 -7.25 -15.95 18.50
C PRO A 380 -5.96 -16.63 18.02
N VAL A 381 -5.49 -16.29 16.82
CA VAL A 381 -4.24 -16.81 16.25
C VAL A 381 -3.03 -16.38 17.08
N LEU A 382 -3.02 -15.12 17.53
CA LEU A 382 -1.95 -14.60 18.39
C LEU A 382 -1.84 -15.41 19.68
N GLU A 383 -2.96 -15.79 20.29
CA GLU A 383 -2.96 -16.64 21.49
C GLU A 383 -2.40 -18.05 21.22
N TYR A 384 -2.73 -18.69 20.09
CA TYR A 384 -2.12 -19.97 19.71
C TYR A 384 -0.62 -19.85 19.46
N CYS A 385 -0.19 -18.75 18.82
CA CYS A 385 1.23 -18.48 18.61
C CYS A 385 1.95 -18.26 19.95
N LYS A 386 1.41 -17.44 20.87
CA LYS A 386 1.97 -17.22 22.21
C LYS A 386 2.08 -18.53 23.00
N ALA A 387 1.02 -19.34 23.00
CA ALA A 387 1.02 -20.63 23.69
C ALA A 387 2.09 -21.58 23.14
N PHE A 388 2.23 -21.62 21.81
CA PHE A 388 3.28 -22.40 21.16
C PHE A 388 4.67 -21.91 21.53
N VAL A 389 4.93 -20.60 21.44
CA VAL A 389 6.22 -20.00 21.82
C VAL A 389 6.54 -20.30 23.29
N ARG A 390 5.58 -20.16 24.20
CA ARG A 390 5.78 -20.53 25.62
C ARG A 390 6.18 -22.00 25.74
N SER A 391 5.55 -22.91 25.00
CA SER A 391 5.92 -24.33 25.00
C SER A 391 7.30 -24.62 24.41
N VAL A 392 7.87 -23.71 23.62
CA VAL A 392 9.23 -23.79 23.06
C VAL A 392 10.26 -23.23 24.03
N LEU A 393 9.90 -22.19 24.79
CA LEU A 393 10.77 -21.55 25.78
C LEU A 393 10.75 -22.24 27.15
N GLU A 394 9.73 -23.06 27.43
CA GLU A 394 9.55 -23.79 28.68
C GLU A 394 9.38 -25.31 28.39
N PRO A 395 10.31 -26.18 28.84
CA PRO A 395 11.53 -25.88 29.60
C PRO A 395 12.54 -25.07 28.77
N MET A 396 13.46 -24.39 29.47
CA MET A 396 14.49 -23.56 28.82
C MET A 396 15.19 -24.36 27.71
N PRO A 397 15.33 -23.81 26.48
CA PRO A 397 16.03 -24.47 25.40
C PRO A 397 17.55 -24.30 25.52
N GLN A 398 18.29 -25.09 24.75
CA GLN A 398 19.73 -24.93 24.57
C GLN A 398 20.07 -23.56 23.97
N VAL A 399 21.26 -23.07 24.30
CA VAL A 399 21.65 -21.69 23.98
C VAL A 399 21.75 -21.42 22.48
N ILE A 400 22.33 -22.33 21.70
CA ILE A 400 22.48 -22.18 20.24
C ILE A 400 21.10 -22.20 19.54
N PRO A 401 20.21 -23.19 19.81
CA PRO A 401 18.82 -23.15 19.35
C PRO A 401 18.09 -21.86 19.69
N LEU A 402 18.25 -21.39 20.94
CA LEU A 402 17.60 -20.16 21.40
C LEU A 402 18.07 -18.94 20.63
N LEU A 403 19.38 -18.78 20.40
CA LEU A 403 19.91 -17.68 19.62
C LEU A 403 19.47 -17.76 18.15
N THR A 404 19.45 -18.96 17.57
CA THR A 404 18.95 -19.22 16.20
C THR A 404 17.50 -18.76 16.06
N MET A 405 16.66 -19.09 17.05
CA MET A 405 15.27 -18.64 17.11
C MET A 405 15.14 -17.12 17.27
N ILE A 406 15.97 -16.49 18.10
CA ILE A 406 15.99 -15.03 18.27
C ILE A 406 16.33 -14.33 16.95
N ARG A 407 17.35 -14.83 16.23
CA ARG A 407 17.76 -14.29 14.93
C ARG A 407 16.66 -14.41 13.88
N LEU A 408 16.02 -15.57 13.82
CA LEU A 408 14.87 -15.76 12.95
C LEU A 408 13.76 -14.75 13.26
N VAL A 409 13.42 -14.57 14.54
CA VAL A 409 12.36 -13.63 14.94
C VAL A 409 12.76 -12.19 14.58
N GLU A 410 14.03 -11.83 14.68
CA GLU A 410 14.56 -10.55 14.20
C GLU A 410 14.35 -10.36 12.70
N ASP A 411 14.78 -11.32 11.88
CA ASP A 411 14.58 -11.28 10.44
C ASP A 411 13.09 -11.16 10.09
N VAL A 412 12.22 -11.95 10.75
CA VAL A 412 10.77 -11.89 10.56
C VAL A 412 10.20 -10.51 10.93
N VAL A 413 10.66 -9.87 12.01
CA VAL A 413 10.25 -8.49 12.34
C VAL A 413 10.62 -7.53 11.22
N THR A 414 11.86 -7.60 10.72
CA THR A 414 12.30 -6.71 9.63
C THR A 414 11.49 -6.94 8.36
N GLU A 415 11.12 -8.18 8.07
CA GLU A 415 10.33 -8.51 6.89
C GLU A 415 8.87 -8.05 7.01
N VAL A 416 8.26 -8.20 8.19
CA VAL A 416 6.91 -7.67 8.47
C VAL A 416 6.89 -6.14 8.40
N GLN A 417 7.95 -5.47 8.84
CA GLN A 417 8.11 -4.01 8.69
C GLN A 417 8.12 -3.60 7.22
N LYS A 418 8.88 -4.29 6.36
CA LYS A 418 8.89 -4.04 4.90
C LYS A 418 7.50 -4.23 4.29
N ARG A 419 6.77 -5.25 4.75
CA ARG A 419 5.40 -5.56 4.32
C ARG A 419 4.32 -4.66 4.94
N ARG A 420 4.71 -3.69 5.79
CA ARG A 420 3.85 -2.66 6.39
C ARG A 420 2.63 -3.22 7.13
N CYS A 421 2.84 -4.20 8.02
CA CYS A 421 1.79 -4.71 8.91
C CYS A 421 2.11 -4.38 10.40
N PRO A 422 1.76 -3.19 10.89
CA PRO A 422 2.10 -2.77 12.25
C PRO A 422 1.55 -3.71 13.35
N PRO A 423 0.30 -4.22 13.31
CA PRO A 423 -0.20 -5.12 14.35
C PRO A 423 0.63 -6.41 14.50
N ALA A 424 1.06 -7.00 13.37
CA ALA A 424 1.92 -8.19 13.37
C ALA A 424 3.33 -7.85 13.87
N GLU A 425 3.89 -6.71 13.46
CA GLU A 425 5.19 -6.23 13.91
C GLU A 425 5.25 -6.13 15.44
N HIS A 426 4.27 -5.43 16.05
CA HIS A 426 4.21 -5.25 17.50
C HIS A 426 4.13 -6.60 18.24
N PHE A 427 3.37 -7.54 17.70
CA PHE A 427 3.24 -8.88 18.25
C PHE A 427 4.57 -9.65 18.23
N ILE A 428 5.22 -9.74 17.06
CA ILE A 428 6.46 -10.51 16.90
C ILE A 428 7.61 -9.85 17.66
N PHE A 429 7.66 -8.51 17.67
CA PHE A 429 8.63 -7.76 18.47
C PHE A 429 8.47 -8.02 19.98
N SER A 430 7.23 -8.10 20.48
CA SER A 430 6.96 -8.47 21.87
C SER A 430 7.49 -9.87 22.21
N ILE A 431 7.34 -10.84 21.29
CA ILE A 431 7.92 -12.19 21.45
C ILE A 431 9.46 -12.12 21.51
N ARG A 432 10.09 -11.35 20.62
CA ARG A 432 11.56 -11.17 20.62
C ARG A 432 12.06 -10.65 21.98
N ILE A 433 11.40 -9.64 22.53
CA ILE A 433 11.77 -9.08 23.85
C ILE A 433 11.70 -10.15 24.95
N GLN A 434 10.73 -11.06 24.90
CA GLN A 434 10.57 -12.13 25.89
C GLN A 434 11.67 -13.21 25.79
N MET A 435 12.27 -13.42 24.61
CA MET A 435 13.31 -14.43 24.42
C MET A 435 14.66 -14.02 25.01
N TRP A 436 14.99 -12.73 25.04
CA TRP A 436 16.28 -12.23 25.53
C TRP A 436 16.55 -12.51 27.03
N PRO A 437 15.59 -12.31 27.95
CA PRO A 437 15.74 -12.72 29.35
C PRO A 437 16.03 -14.22 29.51
N VAL A 438 15.35 -15.07 28.72
CA VAL A 438 15.58 -16.52 28.73
C VAL A 438 16.99 -16.84 28.26
N PHE A 439 17.47 -16.17 27.21
CA PHE A 439 18.85 -16.32 26.73
C PHE A 439 19.89 -15.91 27.77
N ARG A 440 19.68 -14.76 28.42
CA ARG A 440 20.58 -14.29 29.48
C ARG A 440 20.63 -15.26 30.66
N LYS A 441 19.48 -15.82 31.04
CA LYS A 441 19.40 -16.85 32.09
C LYS A 441 20.19 -18.10 31.70
N ALA A 442 19.98 -18.61 30.49
CA ALA A 442 20.70 -19.79 29.98
C ALA A 442 22.23 -19.59 29.95
N MET A 443 22.70 -18.40 29.54
CA MET A 443 24.12 -18.06 29.57
C MET A 443 24.68 -17.96 31.00
N SER A 444 23.90 -17.39 31.91
CA SER A 444 24.29 -17.27 33.33
C SER A 444 24.41 -18.64 34.00
N GLU A 445 23.49 -19.56 33.73
CA GLU A 445 23.55 -20.95 34.25
C GLU A 445 24.79 -21.70 33.73
N ASN A 446 25.18 -21.46 32.48
CA ASN A 446 26.41 -22.02 31.90
C ASN A 446 27.68 -21.45 32.55
N ALA A 447 27.73 -20.14 32.78
CA ALA A 447 28.85 -19.50 33.45
C ALA A 447 28.96 -19.95 34.91
N GLU A 448 27.83 -20.06 35.62
CA GLU A 448 27.80 -20.52 37.00
C GLU A 448 28.20 -21.99 37.11
N ALA A 449 27.80 -22.85 36.16
CA ALA A 449 28.23 -24.24 36.12
C ALA A 449 29.76 -24.36 35.98
N LEU A 450 30.38 -23.58 35.08
CA LEU A 450 31.84 -23.53 34.93
C LEU A 450 32.53 -23.01 36.19
N LYS A 451 31.99 -21.95 36.80
CA LYS A 451 32.51 -21.37 38.05
C LYS A 451 32.50 -22.38 39.20
N ARG A 452 31.37 -23.06 39.42
CA ARG A 452 31.23 -24.08 40.47
C ARG A 452 32.20 -25.25 40.27
N LEU A 453 32.39 -25.67 39.01
CA LEU A 453 33.36 -26.70 38.65
C LEU A 453 34.81 -26.26 38.96
N ALA A 454 35.14 -25.00 38.65
CA ALA A 454 36.44 -24.42 38.93
C ALA A 454 36.72 -24.40 40.44
N GLU A 455 35.77 -23.88 41.24
CA GLU A 455 35.82 -23.83 42.70
C GLU A 455 35.76 -25.23 43.37
N GLY A 456 35.47 -26.30 42.62
CA GLY A 456 35.37 -27.67 43.14
C GLY A 456 34.11 -27.90 43.99
N THR A 457 33.11 -27.03 43.88
CA THR A 457 31.86 -27.11 44.65
C THR A 457 30.87 -27.99 43.91
N SER A 458 30.44 -29.08 44.54
CA SER A 458 29.48 -30.03 43.97
C SER A 458 28.03 -29.58 44.17
N THR A 459 27.11 -30.07 43.34
CA THR A 459 25.69 -29.70 43.34
C THR A 459 24.85 -30.33 44.46
N GLY A 460 25.47 -30.94 45.48
CA GLY A 460 24.75 -31.57 46.59
C GLY A 460 25.53 -31.57 47.90
N TYR A 461 24.82 -31.34 49.01
CA TYR A 461 25.33 -31.26 50.38
C TYR A 461 26.16 -32.49 50.87
N PHE A 462 26.15 -33.60 50.12
CA PHE A 462 26.85 -34.85 50.45
C PHE A 462 27.81 -35.36 49.36
N SER A 463 28.08 -34.60 48.29
CA SER A 463 28.98 -35.06 47.22
C SER A 463 30.41 -34.55 47.42
N ARG A 464 31.39 -35.47 47.36
CA ARG A 464 32.83 -35.15 47.26
C ARG A 464 33.07 -34.10 46.15
N ALA A 465 34.05 -33.21 46.36
CA ALA A 465 34.48 -32.24 45.36
C ALA A 465 34.80 -32.96 44.04
N THR A 466 34.23 -32.50 42.94
CA THR A 466 34.48 -33.09 41.62
C THR A 466 35.94 -32.85 41.23
N VAL A 467 36.72 -33.92 41.09
CA VAL A 467 38.08 -33.85 40.60
C VAL A 467 38.02 -33.58 39.10
N THR A 468 38.57 -32.45 38.68
CA THR A 468 38.67 -32.07 37.27
C THR A 468 39.72 -32.94 36.58
N THR A 469 39.34 -33.61 35.49
CA THR A 469 40.24 -34.43 34.67
C THR A 469 40.64 -33.68 33.40
N ASN A 470 41.80 -34.03 32.81
CA ASN A 470 42.25 -33.48 31.53
C ASN A 470 41.16 -33.58 30.43
N ALA A 471 40.51 -34.74 30.34
CA ALA A 471 39.45 -34.99 29.35
C ALA A 471 38.23 -34.08 29.56
N MET A 472 37.84 -33.84 30.82
CA MET A 472 36.73 -32.97 31.16
C MET A 472 37.02 -31.50 30.80
N VAL A 473 38.23 -31.01 31.11
CA VAL A 473 38.64 -29.63 30.74
C VAL A 473 38.73 -29.46 29.23
N ALA A 474 39.28 -30.44 28.51
CA ALA A 474 39.32 -30.43 27.05
C ALA A 474 37.91 -30.40 26.44
N ALA A 475 36.96 -31.18 26.98
CA ALA A 475 35.57 -31.14 26.57
C ALA A 475 34.94 -29.76 26.79
N MET A 476 35.16 -29.10 27.94
CA MET A 476 34.64 -27.75 28.19
C MET A 476 35.19 -26.72 27.19
N CYS A 477 36.49 -26.83 26.87
CA CYS A 477 37.14 -26.00 25.86
C CYS A 477 36.51 -26.18 24.47
N GLN A 478 36.28 -27.43 24.06
CA GLN A 478 35.63 -27.73 22.78
C GLN A 478 34.20 -27.17 22.72
N LYS A 479 33.41 -27.33 23.79
CA LYS A 479 32.05 -26.80 23.86
C LYS A 479 32.02 -25.27 23.78
N TYR A 480 32.94 -24.61 24.48
CA TYR A 480 33.11 -23.16 24.39
C TYR A 480 33.43 -22.70 22.96
N VAL A 481 34.35 -23.38 22.28
CA VAL A 481 34.69 -23.09 20.87
C VAL A 481 33.47 -23.22 19.96
N ILE A 482 32.68 -24.28 20.11
CA ILE A 482 31.47 -24.49 19.30
C ILE A 482 30.45 -23.38 19.56
N LEU A 483 30.21 -23.04 20.83
CA LEU A 483 29.32 -21.94 21.20
C LEU A 483 29.79 -20.62 20.59
N PHE A 484 31.08 -20.32 20.70
CA PHE A 484 31.67 -19.11 20.16
C PHE A 484 31.49 -19.03 18.64
N ASN A 485 31.84 -20.10 17.92
CA ASN A 485 31.70 -20.17 16.46
C ASN A 485 30.24 -20.08 16.02
N ALA A 486 29.31 -20.74 16.71
CA ALA A 486 27.87 -20.65 16.44
C ALA A 486 27.35 -19.22 16.65
N PHE A 487 27.82 -18.55 17.70
CA PHE A 487 27.42 -17.17 17.97
C PHE A 487 27.93 -16.26 16.87
N VAL A 488 29.21 -16.31 16.53
CA VAL A 488 29.78 -15.52 15.43
C VAL A 488 29.09 -15.78 14.09
N TYR A 489 28.65 -17.02 13.81
CA TYR A 489 27.81 -17.31 12.65
C TYR A 489 26.47 -16.56 12.70
N LEU A 490 25.83 -16.55 13.87
CA LEU A 490 24.52 -15.95 14.10
C LEU A 490 24.58 -14.43 14.36
N THR A 491 25.77 -13.83 14.55
CA THR A 491 25.95 -12.37 14.67
C THR A 491 26.54 -11.79 13.39
N LEU A 492 25.72 -11.04 12.66
CA LEU A 492 26.17 -10.29 11.48
C LEU A 492 26.65 -8.86 11.82
N ASN A 493 26.11 -8.27 12.89
CA ASN A 493 26.38 -6.88 13.27
C ASN A 493 27.33 -6.78 14.47
N GLU A 494 28.29 -5.86 14.39
CA GLU A 494 29.33 -5.67 15.41
C GLU A 494 28.82 -5.07 16.73
N GLU A 495 27.66 -4.41 16.71
CA GLU A 495 27.09 -3.64 17.83
C GLU A 495 26.32 -4.49 18.86
N GLU A 496 26.26 -5.81 18.68
CA GLU A 496 25.55 -6.72 19.59
C GLU A 496 26.33 -7.03 20.87
N THR A 497 26.65 -5.95 21.60
CA THR A 497 27.41 -5.92 22.85
C THR A 497 26.89 -6.92 23.89
N MET A 498 25.58 -7.14 23.95
CA MET A 498 24.97 -8.05 24.92
C MET A 498 25.39 -9.52 24.70
N ILE A 499 25.44 -10.02 23.45
CA ILE A 499 25.82 -11.41 23.17
C ILE A 499 27.29 -11.62 23.51
N PHE A 500 28.15 -10.74 23.00
CA PHE A 500 29.59 -10.84 23.22
C PHE A 500 29.99 -10.62 24.69
N ALA A 501 29.23 -9.83 25.46
CA ALA A 501 29.44 -9.70 26.91
C ALA A 501 29.20 -11.03 27.63
N ASN A 502 28.17 -11.80 27.27
CA ASN A 502 27.92 -13.12 27.86
C ASN A 502 29.02 -14.13 27.46
N LEU A 503 29.51 -14.08 26.22
CA LEU A 503 30.67 -14.90 25.78
C LEU A 503 31.95 -14.54 26.53
N LEU A 504 32.19 -13.25 26.80
CA LEU A 504 33.34 -12.80 27.57
C LEU A 504 33.33 -13.34 29.00
N VAL A 505 32.16 -13.35 29.65
CA VAL A 505 32.00 -13.96 30.97
C VAL A 505 32.35 -15.45 30.93
N LEU A 506 31.83 -16.21 29.94
CA LEU A 506 32.19 -17.62 29.78
C LEU A 506 33.69 -17.82 29.53
N ARG A 507 34.32 -16.95 28.74
CA ARG A 507 35.77 -16.98 28.47
C ARG A 507 36.57 -16.85 29.77
N GLU A 508 36.23 -15.87 30.60
CA GLU A 508 36.94 -15.65 31.87
C GLU A 508 36.74 -16.82 32.86
N GLU A 509 35.54 -17.40 32.93
CA GLU A 509 35.31 -18.59 33.76
C GLU A 509 36.05 -19.84 33.21
N LEU A 510 36.13 -20.02 31.89
CA LEU A 510 36.91 -21.10 31.28
C LEU A 510 38.41 -20.92 31.57
N LYS A 511 38.93 -19.70 31.45
CA LYS A 511 40.33 -19.40 31.80
C LYS A 511 40.62 -19.68 33.28
N LYS A 512 39.72 -19.31 34.19
CA LYS A 512 39.85 -19.62 35.63
C LYS A 512 39.87 -21.13 35.86
N LEU A 513 38.99 -21.88 35.21
CA LEU A 513 38.95 -23.35 35.28
C LEU A 513 40.28 -23.98 34.83
N ILE A 514 40.84 -23.54 33.70
CA ILE A 514 42.13 -24.04 33.20
C ILE A 514 43.27 -23.71 34.18
N SER A 515 43.29 -22.48 34.72
CA SER A 515 44.28 -22.06 35.72
C SER A 515 44.21 -22.93 36.98
N GLN A 516 43.01 -23.12 37.55
CA GLN A 516 42.82 -23.92 38.77
C GLN A 516 43.05 -25.42 38.56
N HIS A 517 42.77 -25.95 37.38
CA HIS A 517 43.11 -27.34 37.05
C HIS A 517 44.62 -27.53 36.95
N THR A 518 45.32 -26.62 36.27
CA THR A 518 46.77 -26.72 36.07
C THR A 518 47.58 -26.45 37.34
N THR A 519 47.13 -25.57 38.25
CA THR A 519 47.80 -25.36 39.55
C THR A 519 47.80 -26.57 40.48
N ARG A 520 46.93 -27.56 40.23
CA ARG A 520 46.94 -28.84 40.96
C ARG A 520 48.09 -29.76 40.55
N ILE A 521 48.78 -29.47 39.44
CA ILE A 521 49.93 -30.24 38.95
C ILE A 521 51.18 -29.76 39.67
N SER A 522 51.87 -30.65 40.40
CA SER A 522 53.02 -30.28 41.23
C SER A 522 54.30 -29.94 40.44
N ASP A 523 54.51 -30.54 39.26
CA ASP A 523 55.69 -30.23 38.42
C ASP A 523 55.42 -28.96 37.59
N PRO A 524 56.19 -27.87 37.79
CA PRO A 524 56.00 -26.61 37.06
C PRO A 524 56.19 -26.74 35.55
N MET A 525 57.02 -27.69 35.10
CA MET A 525 57.20 -27.95 33.67
C MET A 525 55.98 -28.65 33.08
N ALA A 526 55.48 -29.70 33.75
CA ALA A 526 54.28 -30.43 33.33
C ALA A 526 53.02 -29.56 33.39
N GLN A 527 52.94 -28.65 34.37
CA GLN A 527 51.91 -27.62 34.48
C GLN A 527 51.89 -26.73 33.23
N ALA A 528 53.04 -26.14 32.86
CA ALA A 528 53.15 -25.25 31.72
C ALA A 528 52.89 -25.97 30.38
N THR A 529 53.36 -27.22 30.25
CA THR A 529 53.08 -28.06 29.08
C THR A 529 51.59 -28.33 28.93
N THR A 530 50.91 -28.79 29.99
CA THR A 530 49.46 -29.08 29.95
C THR A 530 48.64 -27.83 29.64
N GLN A 531 49.04 -26.68 30.19
CA GLN A 531 48.40 -25.39 29.91
C GLN A 531 48.52 -24.99 28.44
N SER A 532 49.72 -25.11 27.85
CA SER A 532 49.94 -24.84 26.42
C SER A 532 49.14 -25.79 25.53
N THR A 533 49.07 -27.10 25.85
CA THR A 533 48.29 -28.05 25.05
C THR A 533 46.79 -27.74 25.05
N ILE A 534 46.23 -27.31 26.18
CA ILE A 534 44.82 -26.92 26.27
C ILE A 534 44.54 -25.65 25.46
N TYR A 535 45.40 -24.62 25.58
CA TYR A 535 45.24 -23.39 24.80
C TYR A 535 45.41 -23.60 23.30
N GLU A 536 46.35 -24.46 22.90
CA GLU A 536 46.54 -24.84 21.50
C GLU A 536 45.31 -25.57 20.95
N SER A 537 44.67 -26.45 21.74
CA SER A 537 43.42 -27.10 21.36
C SER A 537 42.27 -26.09 21.13
N VAL A 538 42.13 -25.09 22.00
CA VAL A 538 41.16 -24.00 21.82
C VAL A 538 41.44 -23.22 20.54
N LEU A 539 42.69 -22.83 20.30
CA LEU A 539 43.10 -22.10 19.09
C LEU A 539 42.85 -22.89 17.81
N GLN A 540 43.20 -24.19 17.80
CA GLN A 540 42.91 -25.06 16.67
C GLN A 540 41.40 -25.16 16.43
N GLY A 541 40.59 -25.22 17.48
CA GLY A 541 39.13 -25.22 17.39
C GLY A 541 38.56 -23.92 16.82
N LEU A 542 39.07 -22.77 17.25
CA LEU A 542 38.65 -21.46 16.72
C LEU A 542 39.05 -21.28 15.24
N ASN A 543 40.19 -21.82 14.82
CA ASN A 543 40.68 -21.72 13.44
C ASN A 543 40.04 -22.73 12.46
N LYS A 544 39.50 -23.86 12.94
CA LYS A 544 38.95 -24.93 12.08
C LYS A 544 37.75 -24.50 11.21
N ASN A 545 37.03 -23.44 11.58
CA ASN A 545 35.85 -22.96 10.87
C ASN A 545 36.17 -21.64 10.15
N THR A 546 36.80 -21.74 8.98
CA THR A 546 37.44 -20.62 8.26
C THR A 546 36.47 -19.59 7.69
N HIS A 547 35.17 -19.87 7.62
CA HIS A 547 34.17 -18.95 7.04
C HIS A 547 33.89 -17.70 7.90
N HIS A 548 34.32 -17.68 9.18
CA HIS A 548 34.02 -16.58 10.11
C HIS A 548 35.26 -15.92 10.73
N THR A 549 36.46 -16.24 10.25
CA THR A 549 37.73 -15.65 10.74
C THR A 549 37.87 -14.16 10.38
N ALA A 550 37.08 -13.67 9.42
CA ALA A 550 37.00 -12.25 9.07
C ALA A 550 36.27 -11.39 10.13
N HIS A 551 35.47 -12.00 11.00
CA HIS A 551 34.71 -11.23 12.00
C HIS A 551 35.68 -10.63 13.06
N PRO A 552 35.66 -9.31 13.33
CA PRO A 552 36.62 -8.67 14.23
C PRO A 552 36.65 -9.26 15.65
N LYS A 553 35.49 -9.67 16.19
CA LYS A 553 35.43 -10.36 17.49
C LYS A 553 36.09 -11.74 17.48
N SER A 554 36.06 -12.45 16.35
CA SER A 554 36.77 -13.73 16.20
C SER A 554 38.28 -13.49 16.22
N GLN A 555 38.77 -12.46 15.53
CA GLN A 555 40.19 -12.08 15.56
C GLN A 555 40.65 -11.67 16.97
N GLN A 556 39.84 -10.90 17.71
CA GLN A 556 40.13 -10.53 19.10
C GLN A 556 40.19 -11.76 20.02
N GLU A 557 39.31 -12.74 19.84
CA GLU A 557 39.32 -13.99 20.58
C GLU A 557 40.57 -14.82 20.29
N ILE A 558 40.91 -14.99 19.00
CA ILE A 558 42.10 -15.72 18.56
C ILE A 558 43.37 -15.06 19.12
N ALA A 559 43.47 -13.73 19.04
CA ALA A 559 44.62 -12.99 19.57
C ALA A 559 44.75 -13.15 21.10
N PHE A 560 43.63 -13.19 21.83
CA PHE A 560 43.62 -13.41 23.28
C PHE A 560 44.18 -14.78 23.65
N TRP A 561 43.69 -15.86 23.02
CA TRP A 561 44.17 -17.22 23.29
C TRP A 561 45.59 -17.44 22.80
N ALA A 562 45.99 -16.83 21.68
CA ALA A 562 47.36 -16.90 21.15
C ALA A 562 48.38 -16.29 22.12
N LYS A 563 48.05 -15.16 22.74
CA LYS A 563 48.90 -14.54 23.76
C LYS A 563 49.08 -15.46 24.99
N LEU A 564 48.00 -16.10 25.46
CA LEU A 564 48.07 -17.03 26.60
C LEU A 564 48.87 -18.29 26.29
N GLU A 565 48.77 -18.80 25.06
CA GLU A 565 49.54 -19.93 24.54
C GLU A 565 51.05 -19.59 24.50
N GLU A 566 51.40 -18.42 23.96
CA GLU A 566 52.79 -17.96 23.89
C GLU A 566 53.38 -17.74 25.30
N GLU A 567 52.63 -17.16 26.23
CA GLU A 567 53.03 -17.02 27.62
C GLU A 567 53.29 -18.37 28.30
N ALA A 568 52.46 -19.40 28.01
CA ALA A 568 52.67 -20.75 28.52
C ALA A 568 53.93 -21.39 27.90
N ARG A 569 54.16 -21.26 26.58
CA ARG A 569 55.38 -21.74 25.91
C ARG A 569 56.64 -21.11 26.47
N ARG A 570 56.64 -19.79 26.72
CA ARG A 570 57.76 -19.09 27.34
C ARG A 570 58.10 -19.68 28.72
N LYS A 571 57.08 -19.99 29.54
CA LYS A 571 57.29 -20.64 30.85
C LYS A 571 57.93 -22.03 30.75
N ILE A 572 57.58 -22.83 29.73
CA ILE A 572 58.20 -24.14 29.46
C ILE A 572 59.69 -23.97 29.18
N VAL A 573 60.06 -22.99 28.34
CA VAL A 573 61.47 -22.73 27.99
C VAL A 573 62.26 -22.28 29.22
N THR A 574 61.72 -21.33 30.00
CA THR A 574 62.40 -20.80 31.20
C THR A 574 62.59 -21.87 32.28
N THR A 575 61.56 -22.69 32.56
CA THR A 575 61.67 -23.78 33.54
C THR A 575 62.56 -24.92 33.06
N GLY A 576 62.53 -25.23 31.76
CA GLY A 576 63.44 -26.21 31.15
C GLY A 576 64.91 -25.79 31.20
N GLN A 577 65.20 -24.49 31.03
CA GLN A 577 66.55 -23.94 31.19
C GLN A 577 67.01 -23.95 32.66
N ALA A 578 66.12 -23.71 33.61
CA ALA A 578 66.41 -23.78 35.04
C ALA A 578 66.66 -25.21 35.55
N ARG A 579 66.09 -26.23 34.90
CA ARG A 579 66.33 -27.66 35.20
C ARG A 579 67.64 -28.20 34.61
N ARG A 580 68.20 -27.50 33.61
CA ARG A 580 69.45 -27.86 32.90
C ARG A 580 70.70 -27.17 33.48
N ARG A 581 70.52 -26.13 34.29
CA ARG A 581 71.55 -25.53 35.13
C ARG A 581 71.51 -26.19 36.50
#